data_AF-A0A776LV41-F1
#
_entry.id   AF-A0A776LV41-F1
#
_cell.length_a   1.000
_cell.length_b   1.000
_cell.length_c   1.000
_cell.angle_alpha   90.00
_cell.angle_beta   90.00
_cell.angle_gamma   90.00
#
_symmetry.space_group_name_H-M   'P 1'
#
loop_
_entity.id
_entity.type
_entity.pdbx_description
1 polymer ?
#
loop_
_entity_poly.entity_id
_entity_poly.type
_entity_poly.pdbx_seq_one_letter_code
_entity_poly.pdbx_strand_id
1 'polypeptide(L)'
;QTHEIMLLTHFNLGGVLLSELHRLGESRLANRLNSLLRRFDDRDLYHTLIWLCWYDLMCAHSMQPWTEELKHKSHAELESWAVARKREKRELELMIDEYLLYAC
;
A
#
# COMPACT_ATOMS: atom_id res chain seq x y z
N GLN A 1 15.79 10.89 12.49
CA GLN A 1 15.02 9.74 13.01
C GLN A 1 13.51 10.00 13.06
N THR A 2 13.03 11.18 12.62
CA THR A 2 11.63 11.62 12.74
C THR A 2 10.81 11.49 11.45
N HIS A 3 11.44 11.20 10.30
CA HIS A 3 10.77 11.23 8.99
C HIS A 3 10.13 9.91 8.55
N GLU A 4 10.68 8.75 8.97
CA GLU A 4 9.99 7.47 8.76
C GLU A 4 8.62 7.44 9.45
N ILE A 5 8.43 8.29 10.46
CA ILE A 5 7.25 8.31 11.31
C ILE A 5 6.04 8.93 10.60
N MET A 6 6.17 9.86 9.65
CA MET A 6 5.00 10.60 9.12
C MET A 6 4.08 9.76 8.21
N LEU A 7 4.62 8.89 7.37
CA LEU A 7 3.80 7.94 6.60
C LEU A 7 3.32 6.75 7.46
N LEU A 8 4.13 6.33 8.44
CA LEU A 8 3.79 5.26 9.40
C LEU A 8 2.77 5.68 10.47
N THR A 9 2.57 6.98 10.71
CA THR A 9 1.67 7.49 11.78
C THR A 9 0.27 7.82 11.33
N HIS A 10 -0.08 7.71 10.05
CA HIS A 10 -1.48 7.75 9.65
C HIS A 10 -2.15 6.43 10.04
N PHE A 11 -2.52 6.36 11.32
CA PHE A 11 -3.05 5.22 12.07
C PHE A 11 -4.33 4.58 11.51
N ASN A 12 -4.75 4.94 10.29
CA ASN A 12 -5.94 4.39 9.65
C ASN A 12 -5.92 4.43 8.10
N LEU A 13 -4.77 4.58 7.43
CA LEU A 13 -4.73 4.60 5.95
C LEU A 13 -5.34 3.34 5.31
N GLY A 14 -5.18 2.19 5.96
CA GLY A 14 -5.84 0.96 5.53
C GLY A 14 -7.37 1.02 5.64
N GLY A 15 -7.90 1.60 6.72
CA GLY A 15 -9.35 1.79 6.88
C GLY A 15 -9.93 2.79 5.88
N VAL A 16 -9.22 3.89 5.62
CA VAL A 16 -9.60 4.88 4.60
C VAL A 16 -9.59 4.24 3.21
N LEU A 17 -8.53 3.48 2.88
CA LEU A 17 -8.42 2.77 1.60
C LEU A 17 -9.60 1.81 1.36
N LEU A 18 -9.93 0.99 2.36
CA LEU A 18 -11.06 0.06 2.26
C LEU A 18 -12.40 0.78 2.10
N SER A 19 -12.58 1.91 2.80
CA SER A 19 -13.79 2.73 2.71
C SER A 19 -13.91 3.39 1.33
N GLU A 20 -12.82 3.91 0.78
CA GLU A 20 -12.79 4.52 -0.55
C GLU A 20 -13.02 3.48 -1.66
N LEU A 21 -12.44 2.28 -1.54
CA LEU A 21 -12.75 1.18 -2.45
C LEU A 21 -14.24 0.83 -2.43
N HIS A 22 -14.87 0.81 -1.26
CA HIS A 22 -16.31 0.58 -1.17
C HIS A 22 -17.11 1.73 -1.80
N ARG A 23 -16.71 2.99 -1.58
CA ARG A 23 -17.33 4.18 -2.19
C ARG A 23 -17.23 4.16 -3.72
N LEU A 24 -16.14 3.65 -4.27
CA LEU A 24 -15.92 3.48 -5.72
C LEU A 24 -16.69 2.29 -6.31
N GLY A 25 -17.42 1.52 -5.50
CA GLY A 25 -18.11 0.30 -5.95
C GLY A 25 -17.21 -0.93 -6.06
N GLU A 26 -15.93 -0.81 -5.73
CA GLU A 26 -14.90 -1.85 -5.83
C GLU A 26 -14.89 -2.80 -4.62
N SER A 27 -16.09 -3.28 -4.22
CA SER A 27 -16.26 -4.10 -3.02
C SER A 27 -15.51 -5.43 -3.08
N ARG A 28 -15.33 -6.01 -4.28
CA ARG A 28 -14.57 -7.24 -4.47
C ARG A 28 -13.08 -7.03 -4.17
N LEU A 29 -12.52 -5.91 -4.61
CA LEU A 29 -11.14 -5.52 -4.34
C LEU A 29 -10.97 -5.17 -2.85
N ALA A 30 -11.89 -4.42 -2.26
CA ALA A 30 -11.87 -4.11 -0.82
C ALA A 30 -11.83 -5.38 0.04
N ASN A 31 -12.68 -6.36 -0.25
CA ASN A 31 -12.70 -7.62 0.49
C ASN A 31 -11.41 -8.43 0.31
N ARG A 32 -10.89 -8.53 -0.93
CA ARG A 32 -9.64 -9.24 -1.21
C ARG A 32 -8.45 -8.58 -0.53
N LEU A 33 -8.37 -7.25 -0.59
CA LEU A 33 -7.33 -6.48 0.06
C LEU A 33 -7.40 -6.64 1.58
N ASN A 34 -8.60 -6.57 2.18
CA ASN A 34 -8.78 -6.79 3.61
C ASN A 34 -8.33 -8.21 4.03
N SER A 35 -8.71 -9.23 3.26
CA SER A 35 -8.24 -10.61 3.50
C SER A 35 -6.72 -10.74 3.35
N LEU A 36 -6.12 -10.07 2.37
CA LEU A 36 -4.68 -10.06 2.15
C LEU A 36 -3.96 -9.40 3.33
N LEU A 37 -4.36 -8.19 3.71
CA LEU A 37 -3.74 -7.41 4.78
C LEU A 37 -3.83 -8.11 6.14
N ARG A 38 -4.93 -8.80 6.43
CA ARG A 38 -5.10 -9.58 7.67
C ARG A 38 -4.17 -10.79 7.79
N ARG A 39 -3.48 -11.21 6.72
CA ARG A 39 -2.50 -12.31 6.75
C ARG A 39 -1.15 -11.88 7.34
N PHE A 40 -0.93 -10.58 7.52
CA PHE A 40 0.37 -10.04 7.89
C PHE A 40 0.30 -9.44 9.30
N ASP A 41 1.20 -9.93 10.15
CA ASP A 41 1.49 -9.32 11.46
C ASP A 41 2.68 -8.35 11.37
N ASP A 42 3.37 -8.35 10.22
CA ASP A 42 4.47 -7.45 9.91
C ASP A 42 3.93 -6.06 9.55
N ARG A 43 4.25 -5.07 10.38
CA ARG A 43 3.82 -3.70 10.18
C ARG A 43 4.44 -3.06 8.95
N ASP A 44 5.70 -3.31 8.64
CA ASP A 44 6.39 -2.63 7.55
C ASP A 44 5.87 -3.11 6.19
N LEU A 45 5.66 -4.42 6.06
CA LEU A 45 5.02 -5.00 4.89
C LEU A 45 3.57 -4.51 4.75
N TYR A 46 2.81 -4.46 5.85
CA TYR A 46 1.45 -3.92 5.85
C TYR A 46 1.41 -2.49 5.29
N HIS A 47 2.22 -1.58 5.82
CA HIS A 47 2.24 -0.18 5.38
C HIS A 47 2.70 -0.06 3.92
N THR A 48 3.69 -0.84 3.51
CA THR A 48 4.16 -0.86 2.12
C THR A 48 3.07 -1.29 1.15
N LEU A 49 2.28 -2.32 1.49
CA LEU A 49 1.15 -2.76 0.67
C LEU A 49 0.05 -1.71 0.59
N ILE A 50 -0.28 -1.04 1.71
CA ILE A 50 -1.25 0.06 1.69
C ILE A 50 -0.80 1.20 0.77
N TRP A 51 0.46 1.61 0.88
CA TRP A 51 1.02 2.67 0.05
C TRP A 51 1.01 2.30 -1.44
N LEU A 52 1.45 1.09 -1.79
CA LEU A 52 1.44 0.61 -3.18
C LEU A 52 0.01 0.55 -3.75
N CYS A 53 -0.98 0.16 -2.95
CA CYS A 53 -2.36 0.07 -3.39
C CYS A 53 -2.95 1.46 -3.67
N TRP A 54 -2.71 2.42 -2.78
CA TRP A 54 -3.07 3.82 -3.01
C TRP A 54 -2.45 4.38 -4.28
N TYR A 55 -1.16 4.10 -4.49
CA TYR A 55 -0.44 4.53 -5.67
C TYR A 55 -1.08 3.99 -6.96
N ASP A 56 -1.34 2.68 -7.04
CA ASP A 56 -1.95 2.08 -8.22
C ASP A 56 -3.37 2.61 -8.47
N LEU A 57 -4.15 2.88 -7.42
CA LEU A 57 -5.47 3.51 -7.54
C LEU A 57 -5.38 4.94 -8.09
N MET A 58 -4.49 5.77 -7.55
CA MET A 58 -4.35 7.18 -7.96
C MET A 58 -3.80 7.32 -9.37
N CYS A 59 -2.92 6.42 -9.79
CA CYS A 59 -2.36 6.41 -11.14
C CYS A 59 -3.24 5.69 -12.18
N ALA A 60 -4.44 5.25 -11.80
CA ALA A 60 -5.34 4.46 -12.64
C ALA A 60 -4.63 3.22 -13.24
N HIS A 61 -3.72 2.62 -12.48
CA HIS A 61 -3.07 1.38 -12.87
C HIS A 61 -4.05 0.20 -12.77
N SER A 62 -3.66 -0.89 -13.43
CA SER A 62 -4.42 -2.13 -13.37
C SER A 62 -4.45 -2.69 -11.94
N MET A 63 -5.66 -2.92 -11.40
CA MET A 63 -5.86 -3.58 -10.11
C MET A 63 -5.85 -5.12 -10.19
N GLN A 64 -5.52 -5.68 -11.35
CA GLN A 64 -5.42 -7.13 -11.57
C GLN A 64 -4.43 -7.81 -10.60
N PRO A 65 -3.22 -7.26 -10.34
CA PRO A 65 -2.28 -7.87 -9.40
C PRO A 65 -2.88 -8.02 -8.00
N TRP A 66 -3.53 -6.98 -7.49
CA TRP A 66 -4.20 -6.95 -6.18
C TRP A 66 -5.34 -7.96 -6.07
N THR A 67 -6.01 -8.26 -7.18
CA THR A 67 -7.22 -9.08 -7.20
C THR A 67 -6.95 -10.55 -7.50
N GLU A 68 -6.02 -10.86 -8.40
CA GLU A 68 -5.79 -12.23 -8.86
C GLU A 68 -4.40 -12.78 -8.55
N GLU A 69 -3.36 -11.96 -8.47
CA GLU A 69 -1.98 -12.46 -8.33
C GLU A 69 -1.52 -12.55 -6.87
N LEU A 70 -1.73 -11.48 -6.09
CA LEU A 70 -1.19 -11.39 -4.72
C LEU A 70 -1.77 -12.44 -3.78
N LYS A 71 -2.99 -12.91 -4.04
CA LYS A 71 -3.64 -13.96 -3.22
C LYS A 71 -2.90 -15.29 -3.23
N HIS A 72 -2.15 -15.59 -4.30
CA HIS A 72 -1.44 -16.85 -4.48
C HIS A 72 -0.01 -16.84 -3.93
N LYS A 73 0.52 -15.66 -3.61
CA LYS A 73 1.89 -15.52 -3.12
C LYS A 73 1.98 -15.89 -1.64
N SER A 74 3.09 -16.53 -1.28
CA SER A 74 3.55 -16.70 0.08
C SER A 74 3.99 -15.36 0.69
N HIS A 75 4.26 -15.35 2.00
CA HIS A 75 4.72 -14.14 2.68
C HIS A 75 6.03 -13.60 2.06
N ALA A 76 7.04 -14.46 1.88
CA ALA A 76 8.34 -14.08 1.31
C ALA A 76 8.25 -13.58 -0.14
N GLU A 77 7.35 -14.16 -0.94
CA GLU A 77 7.09 -13.69 -2.30
C GLU A 77 6.38 -12.33 -2.32
N LEU A 78 5.48 -12.08 -1.36
CA LEU A 78 4.81 -10.78 -1.21
C LEU A 78 5.77 -9.69 -0.75
N GLU A 79 6.64 -10.01 0.20
CA GLU A 79 7.70 -9.11 0.65
C GLU A 79 8.66 -8.78 -0.50
N SER A 80 9.15 -9.79 -1.21
CA SER A 80 10.03 -9.58 -2.37
C SER A 80 9.35 -8.75 -3.46
N TRP A 81 8.06 -9.01 -3.73
CA TRP A 81 7.27 -8.22 -4.68
C TRP A 81 7.12 -6.76 -4.25
N ALA A 82 6.80 -6.53 -2.97
CA ALA A 82 6.62 -5.20 -2.41
C ALA A 82 7.92 -4.40 -2.43
N VAL A 83 9.04 -5.02 -2.04
CA VAL A 83 10.38 -4.40 -2.09
C VAL A 83 10.78 -4.05 -3.52
N ALA A 84 10.57 -4.96 -4.48
CA ALA A 84 10.87 -4.69 -5.88
C ALA A 84 10.06 -3.51 -6.43
N ARG A 85 8.75 -3.48 -6.17
CA ARG A 85 7.85 -2.39 -6.57
C ARG A 85 8.23 -1.06 -5.91
N LYS A 86 8.55 -1.08 -4.62
CA LYS A 86 8.97 0.11 -3.88
C LYS A 86 10.28 0.68 -4.47
N ARG A 87 11.23 -0.20 -4.82
CA ARG A 87 12.49 0.19 -5.47
C ARG A 87 12.30 0.86 -6.83
N GLU A 88 11.35 0.40 -7.65
CA GLU A 88 10.98 1.06 -8.91
C GLU A 88 10.46 2.49 -8.70
N LYS A 89 9.95 2.79 -7.51
CA LYS A 89 9.31 4.06 -7.15
C LYS A 89 10.11 4.86 -6.12
N ARG A 90 11.38 4.54 -5.95
CA ARG A 90 12.26 5.18 -4.96
C ARG A 90 12.33 6.70 -5.14
N GLU A 91 12.33 7.19 -6.37
CA GLU A 91 12.35 8.63 -6.65
C GLU A 91 11.05 9.32 -6.17
N LEU A 92 9.90 8.66 -6.35
CA LEU A 92 8.62 9.17 -5.87
C LEU A 92 8.57 9.18 -4.33
N GLU A 93 9.06 8.12 -3.69
CA GLU A 93 9.17 8.06 -2.23
C GLU A 93 10.03 9.20 -1.69
N LEU A 94 11.21 9.42 -2.28
CA LEU A 94 12.09 10.54 -1.91
C LEU A 94 11.42 11.90 -2.08
N MET A 95 10.66 12.10 -3.17
CA MET A 95 9.94 13.34 -3.41
C MET A 95 8.82 13.57 -2.39
N ILE A 96 8.09 12.51 -2.00
CA ILE A 96 7.05 12.59 -0.96
C ILE A 96 7.68 12.88 0.39
N ASP A 97 8.79 12.22 0.72
CA ASP A 97 9.53 12.45 1.96
C ASP A 97 10.05 13.89 2.04
N GLU A 98 10.61 14.40 0.93
CA GLU A 98 11.06 15.79 0.82
C GLU A 98 9.90 16.78 0.98
N TYR A 99 8.76 16.52 0.32
CA TYR A 99 7.56 17.34 0.45
C TYR A 99 7.06 17.37 1.90
N LEU A 100 6.95 16.21 2.56
CA LEU A 100 6.52 16.13 3.95
C LEU A 100 7.51 16.81 4.90
N LEU A 101 8.80 16.78 4.59
CA LEU A 101 9.86 17.41 5.39
C LEU A 101 9.81 18.95 5.32
N TYR A 102 9.36 19.53 4.21
CA TYR A 102 9.28 20.98 4.02
C TYR A 102 7.86 21.57 4.10
N ALA A 103 6.81 20.74 4.06
CA ALA A 103 5.42 21.18 4.19
C ALA A 103 4.91 21.21 5.64
N CYS A 104 5.71 20.79 6.62
CA CYS A 104 5.46 20.88 8.06
C CYS A 104 6.41 21.88 8.73
#